data_AF-A0A0S2W4K4-F1
#
_entry.id   AF-A0A0S2W4K4-F1
#
_cell.length_a   1.000
_cell.length_b   1.000
_cell.length_c   1.000
_cell.angle_alpha   90.00
_cell.angle_beta   90.00
_cell.angle_gamma   90.00
#
_symmetry.space_group_name_H-M   'P 1'
#
loop_
_entity.id
_entity.type
_entity.pdbx_description
1 polymer ?
#
loop_
_entity_poly.entity_id
_entity_poly.type
_entity_poly.pdbx_seq_one_letter_code
_entity_poly.pdbx_strand_id
1 'polypeptide(L)'
;MQFKALQNAMKFVDTAICLLYNCTKRTLKQNTRGTRKTMKKLLILMLAAVLALSLAACGGGNDTPSGENPSTSSGSSGHTHTEEVLPAVEATCTESGLTEGKRCSECEEIIVAQETVAALGHTTDTGTCERCGQSLGIWQTAYYVDDFNQPTEDWYVVNNTQFIGTFSNSAVTDAALTADVVIDCEKDIAIFLYEYGRSPVKNASESYVDEYSITMRTEDGADHNMTGTLYCGGDRIYIDDKYIDEVLTALQGEGKVLFRIVNAERTVESYLLPVITSNFADEYAAVTEN
;
A
#
# COMPACT_ATOMS: atom_id res chain seq x y z
N MET A 1 17.67 4.73 54.50
CA MET A 1 16.31 5.12 54.04
C MET A 1 16.32 6.23 53.00
N GLN A 2 17.13 7.29 53.12
CA GLN A 2 17.10 8.43 52.19
C GLN A 2 17.58 8.14 50.75
N PHE A 3 18.51 7.20 50.55
CA PHE A 3 19.01 6.84 49.21
C PHE A 3 17.93 6.19 48.31
N LYS A 4 17.03 5.40 48.92
CA LYS A 4 15.91 4.74 48.20
C LYS A 4 14.81 5.74 47.83
N ALA A 5 14.63 6.77 48.65
CA ALA A 5 13.73 7.89 48.35
C ALA A 5 14.27 8.78 47.22
N LEU A 6 15.59 9.01 47.15
CA LEU A 6 16.23 9.72 46.04
C LEU A 6 16.18 8.94 44.71
N GLN A 7 16.40 7.62 44.73
CA GLN A 7 16.26 6.78 43.53
C GLN A 7 14.83 6.75 42.99
N ASN A 8 13.84 6.70 43.89
CA ASN A 8 12.44 6.79 43.48
C ASN A 8 12.11 8.18 42.94
N ALA A 9 12.60 9.26 43.57
CA ALA A 9 12.41 10.63 43.09
C ALA A 9 13.06 10.88 41.72
N MET A 10 14.25 10.33 41.46
CA MET A 10 14.89 10.38 40.13
C MET A 10 14.07 9.63 39.07
N LYS A 11 13.55 8.43 39.39
CA LYS A 11 12.62 7.72 38.49
C LYS A 11 11.37 8.54 38.18
N PHE A 12 10.79 9.22 39.17
CA PHE A 12 9.63 10.10 38.96
C PHE A 12 9.95 11.31 38.06
N VAL A 13 11.17 11.87 38.17
CA VAL A 13 11.63 12.97 37.31
C VAL A 13 11.90 12.47 35.89
N ASP A 14 12.50 11.29 35.71
CA ASP A 14 12.72 10.68 34.39
C ASP A 14 11.39 10.32 33.70
N THR A 15 10.42 9.77 34.43
CA THR A 15 9.06 9.51 33.90
C THR A 15 8.33 10.80 33.53
N ALA A 16 8.47 11.88 34.31
CA ALA A 16 7.87 13.18 34.02
C ALA A 16 8.54 13.90 32.83
N ILE A 17 9.85 13.71 32.64
CA ILE A 17 10.58 14.20 31.45
C ILE A 17 10.17 13.39 30.21
N CYS A 18 9.95 12.07 30.35
CA CYS A 18 9.43 11.22 29.27
C CYS A 18 8.01 11.62 28.83
N LEU A 19 7.13 11.89 29.81
CA LEU A 19 5.78 12.48 29.63
C LEU A 19 5.81 13.78 28.82
N LEU A 20 6.75 14.68 29.12
CA LEU A 20 6.79 16.03 28.56
C LEU A 20 7.68 16.22 27.34
N TYR A 21 8.54 15.27 26.97
CA TYR A 21 9.49 15.42 25.86
C TYR A 21 9.18 14.50 24.66
N ASN A 22 8.88 13.22 24.90
CA ASN A 22 8.68 12.25 23.81
C ASN A 22 7.21 12.22 23.32
N CYS A 23 6.22 12.33 24.22
CA CYS A 23 4.81 12.44 23.83
C CYS A 23 4.48 13.81 23.17
N THR A 24 5.11 14.90 23.64
CA THR A 24 4.99 16.24 23.03
C THR A 24 5.76 16.35 21.71
N LYS A 25 6.89 15.66 21.50
CA LYS A 25 7.59 15.65 20.20
C LYS A 25 6.67 15.24 19.05
N ARG A 26 5.81 14.25 19.25
CA ARG A 26 4.82 13.84 18.25
C ARG A 26 3.71 14.86 18.08
N THR A 27 3.20 15.44 19.17
CA THR A 27 2.22 16.54 19.12
C THR A 27 2.80 17.75 18.38
N LEU A 28 4.08 18.06 18.58
CA LEU A 28 4.82 19.11 17.89
C LEU A 28 5.05 18.74 16.42
N LYS A 29 5.43 17.50 16.08
CA LYS A 29 5.60 17.01 14.70
C LYS A 29 4.27 17.11 13.93
N GLN A 30 3.17 16.64 14.52
CA GLN A 30 1.80 16.77 14.00
C GLN A 30 1.34 18.24 13.86
N ASN A 31 1.69 19.11 14.81
CA ASN A 31 1.39 20.54 14.69
C ASN A 31 2.25 21.21 13.61
N THR A 32 3.53 20.87 13.49
CA THR A 32 4.41 21.38 12.41
C THR A 32 4.01 20.87 11.03
N ARG A 33 3.38 19.69 10.92
CA ARG A 33 2.73 19.20 9.70
C ARG A 33 1.63 20.16 9.23
N GLY A 34 0.78 20.63 10.16
CA GLY A 34 -0.19 21.69 9.89
C GLY A 34 0.43 23.01 9.44
N THR A 35 1.54 23.43 10.06
CA THR A 35 2.22 24.70 9.74
C THR A 35 3.01 24.65 8.42
N ARG A 36 3.67 23.53 8.09
CA ARG A 36 4.31 23.30 6.78
C ARG A 36 3.28 23.27 5.66
N LYS A 37 2.11 22.67 5.89
CA LYS A 37 0.97 22.65 4.96
C LYS A 37 0.48 24.05 4.62
N THR A 38 0.35 24.94 5.60
CA THR A 38 0.00 26.35 5.35
C THR A 38 1.08 27.10 4.55
N MET A 39 2.36 26.83 4.80
CA MET A 39 3.48 27.47 4.09
C MET A 39 3.64 26.99 2.65
N LYS A 40 3.52 25.69 2.38
CA LYS A 40 3.56 25.11 1.02
C LYS A 40 2.39 25.62 0.17
N LYS A 41 1.15 25.64 0.71
CA LYS A 41 -0.01 26.22 0.04
C LYS A 41 0.19 27.70 -0.31
N LEU A 42 0.76 28.48 0.60
CA LEU A 42 1.06 29.90 0.36
C LEU A 42 2.10 30.07 -0.75
N LEU A 43 3.14 29.23 -0.79
CA LEU A 43 4.18 29.27 -1.83
C LEU A 43 3.64 28.88 -3.22
N ILE A 44 2.79 27.85 -3.30
CA ILE A 44 2.15 27.41 -4.56
C ILE A 44 1.17 28.47 -5.08
N LEU A 45 0.36 29.08 -4.20
CA LEU A 45 -0.51 30.21 -4.57
C LEU A 45 0.29 31.41 -5.09
N MET A 46 1.45 31.70 -4.49
CA MET A 46 2.34 32.76 -4.96
C MET A 46 2.97 32.44 -6.32
N LEU A 47 3.34 31.18 -6.60
CA LEU A 47 3.87 30.72 -7.89
C LEU A 47 2.79 30.69 -8.99
N ALA A 48 1.57 30.24 -8.68
CA ALA A 48 0.44 30.23 -9.62
C ALA A 48 -0.01 31.65 -10.00
N ALA A 49 0.08 32.60 -9.07
CA ALA A 49 -0.17 34.02 -9.35
C ALA A 49 0.87 34.64 -10.30
N VAL A 50 2.07 34.06 -10.42
CA VAL A 50 3.12 34.51 -11.34
C VAL A 50 2.95 33.92 -12.75
N LEU A 51 2.29 32.76 -12.90
CA LEU A 51 2.10 32.08 -14.18
C LEU A 51 0.83 32.47 -14.97
N ALA A 52 -0.12 33.17 -14.35
CA ALA A 52 -1.42 33.49 -14.95
C ALA A 52 -1.46 34.81 -15.76
N LEU A 53 -0.39 35.15 -16.47
CA LEU A 53 -0.40 36.22 -17.50
C LEU A 53 0.13 35.71 -18.85
N SER A 54 -0.71 35.03 -19.62
CA SER A 54 -0.73 35.14 -21.10
C SER A 54 -2.07 34.69 -21.67
N LEU A 55 -2.50 35.39 -22.71
CA LEU A 55 -3.88 35.50 -23.21
C LEU A 55 -4.42 34.30 -23.99
N ALA A 56 -5.75 34.29 -24.02
CA ALA A 56 -6.66 33.52 -24.86
C ALA A 56 -6.50 33.76 -26.38
N ALA A 57 -6.96 32.79 -27.18
CA ALA A 57 -7.55 33.05 -28.50
C ALA A 57 -8.54 31.95 -28.90
N CYS A 58 -9.75 32.38 -29.31
CA CYS A 58 -10.81 31.60 -29.94
C CYS A 58 -10.50 31.19 -31.39
N GLY A 59 -11.20 30.17 -31.87
CA GLY A 59 -11.46 29.96 -33.31
C GLY A 59 -12.31 28.72 -33.55
N GLY A 60 -13.56 28.90 -33.97
CA GLY A 60 -14.56 27.83 -34.15
C GLY A 60 -14.67 27.26 -35.56
N GLY A 61 -15.68 26.39 -35.74
CA GLY A 61 -16.38 26.19 -37.01
C GLY A 61 -16.37 24.79 -37.62
N ASN A 62 -17.56 24.17 -37.58
CA ASN A 62 -18.26 23.46 -38.67
C ASN A 62 -18.17 21.93 -38.85
N ASP A 63 -19.38 21.35 -38.71
CA ASP A 63 -20.11 20.46 -39.64
C ASP A 63 -19.58 19.05 -40.00
N THR A 64 -20.34 18.07 -39.53
CA THR A 64 -20.59 16.70 -40.03
C THR A 64 -20.81 16.64 -41.55
N PRO A 65 -20.60 15.48 -42.25
CA PRO A 65 -21.57 14.38 -42.15
C PRO A 65 -21.07 12.92 -42.42
N SER A 66 -21.90 11.99 -41.91
CA SER A 66 -22.37 10.72 -42.51
C SER A 66 -21.41 9.62 -42.96
N GLY A 67 -21.66 8.41 -42.45
CA GLY A 67 -21.30 7.14 -43.08
C GLY A 67 -22.27 6.05 -42.63
N GLU A 68 -23.41 5.93 -43.32
CA GLU A 68 -24.33 4.80 -43.21
C GLU A 68 -23.67 3.54 -43.79
N ASN A 69 -23.82 2.41 -43.12
CA ASN A 69 -23.35 1.11 -43.60
C ASN A 69 -24.54 0.41 -44.30
N PRO A 70 -24.49 0.13 -45.61
CA PRO A 70 -25.60 -0.53 -46.30
C PRO A 70 -25.61 -2.01 -45.91
N SER A 71 -26.71 -2.44 -45.29
CA SER A 71 -27.05 -3.85 -45.13
C SER A 71 -27.39 -4.43 -46.50
N THR A 72 -26.47 -5.18 -47.10
CA THR A 72 -26.74 -5.98 -48.30
C THR A 72 -27.47 -7.26 -47.92
N SER A 73 -28.69 -7.41 -48.41
CA SER A 73 -29.39 -8.68 -48.47
C SER A 73 -28.63 -9.65 -49.39
N SER A 74 -28.38 -10.87 -48.95
CA SER A 74 -28.02 -11.97 -49.84
C SER A 74 -28.98 -13.14 -49.61
N GLY A 75 -29.45 -13.69 -50.73
CA GLY A 75 -30.59 -14.57 -50.80
C GLY A 75 -30.42 -15.91 -50.09
N SER A 76 -31.49 -16.31 -49.43
CA SER A 76 -31.76 -17.69 -49.02
C SER A 76 -31.80 -18.60 -50.25
N SER A 77 -30.63 -19.11 -50.66
CA SER A 77 -30.56 -20.37 -51.40
C SER A 77 -30.76 -21.48 -50.38
N GLY A 78 -31.92 -22.12 -50.41
CA GLY A 78 -32.26 -23.23 -49.52
C GLY A 78 -31.35 -24.43 -49.77
N HIS A 79 -30.21 -24.47 -49.09
CA HIS A 79 -29.31 -25.61 -49.01
C HIS A 79 -29.35 -26.15 -47.58
N THR A 80 -28.95 -27.41 -47.40
CA THR A 80 -28.77 -27.99 -46.06
C THR A 80 -27.42 -27.57 -45.55
N HIS A 81 -27.35 -26.98 -44.36
CA HIS A 81 -26.07 -26.53 -43.79
C HIS A 81 -25.23 -27.71 -43.30
N THR A 82 -23.96 -27.71 -43.70
CA THR A 82 -22.93 -28.61 -43.15
C THR A 82 -22.22 -27.90 -42.00
N GLU A 83 -22.34 -28.42 -40.78
CA GLU A 83 -21.77 -27.79 -39.57
C GLU A 83 -20.24 -27.90 -39.52
N GLU A 84 -19.57 -26.76 -39.38
CA GLU A 84 -18.17 -26.61 -39.02
C GLU A 84 -18.05 -25.96 -37.64
N VAL A 85 -17.22 -26.54 -36.77
CA VAL A 85 -17.01 -26.06 -35.41
C VAL A 85 -16.07 -24.85 -35.43
N LEU A 86 -16.53 -23.76 -34.82
CA LEU A 86 -15.67 -22.63 -34.43
C LEU A 86 -15.15 -22.92 -33.02
N PRO A 87 -13.83 -23.10 -32.85
CA PRO A 87 -13.27 -23.51 -31.57
C PRO A 87 -13.53 -22.45 -30.49
N ALA A 88 -13.76 -22.92 -29.27
CA ALA A 88 -13.78 -22.06 -28.10
C ALA A 88 -12.40 -21.41 -27.91
N VAL A 89 -12.41 -20.18 -27.38
CA VAL A 89 -11.21 -19.46 -26.95
C VAL A 89 -11.31 -19.31 -25.44
N GLU A 90 -10.39 -19.92 -24.71
CA GLU A 90 -10.39 -19.81 -23.24
C GLU A 90 -10.14 -18.35 -22.81
N ALA A 91 -10.86 -17.91 -21.79
CA ALA A 91 -10.62 -16.60 -21.19
C ALA A 91 -9.29 -16.60 -20.41
N THR A 92 -8.58 -15.48 -20.43
CA THR A 92 -7.35 -15.28 -19.64
C THR A 92 -7.61 -14.36 -18.45
N CYS A 93 -6.57 -13.98 -17.70
CA CYS A 93 -6.73 -13.03 -16.59
C CYS A 93 -7.15 -11.63 -17.08
N THR A 94 -6.72 -11.25 -18.29
CA THR A 94 -6.90 -9.89 -18.84
C THR A 94 -7.78 -9.84 -20.08
N GLU A 95 -7.87 -10.94 -20.82
CA GLU A 95 -8.64 -11.01 -22.08
C GLU A 95 -9.86 -11.91 -21.91
N SER A 96 -10.98 -11.48 -22.51
CA SER A 96 -12.20 -12.29 -22.61
C SER A 96 -12.01 -13.49 -23.55
N GLY A 97 -12.68 -14.60 -23.24
CA GLY A 97 -12.78 -15.78 -24.10
C GLY A 97 -14.04 -15.79 -24.97
N LEU A 98 -14.22 -16.89 -25.71
CA LEU A 98 -15.37 -17.18 -26.55
C LEU A 98 -15.83 -18.62 -26.32
N THR A 99 -17.14 -18.86 -26.26
CA THR A 99 -17.69 -20.22 -26.27
C THR A 99 -17.48 -20.88 -27.64
N GLU A 100 -17.60 -22.21 -27.69
CA GLU A 100 -17.67 -22.91 -28.97
C GLU A 100 -18.88 -22.41 -29.78
N GLY A 101 -18.67 -22.21 -31.08
CA GLY A 101 -19.73 -21.85 -32.03
C GLY A 101 -19.76 -22.80 -33.21
N LYS A 102 -20.72 -22.61 -34.10
CA LYS A 102 -20.85 -23.39 -35.34
C LYS A 102 -21.22 -22.51 -36.50
N ARG A 103 -20.59 -22.74 -37.64
CA ARG A 103 -20.93 -22.09 -38.92
C ARG A 103 -21.14 -23.11 -40.01
N CYS A 104 -21.82 -22.74 -41.08
CA CYS A 104 -21.87 -23.55 -42.29
C CYS A 104 -20.50 -23.52 -42.98
N SER A 105 -19.91 -24.67 -43.29
CA SER A 105 -18.62 -24.73 -44.02
C SER A 105 -18.70 -24.20 -45.45
N GLU A 106 -19.91 -24.10 -46.01
CA GLU A 106 -20.13 -23.75 -47.42
C GLU A 106 -20.51 -22.27 -47.61
N CYS A 107 -21.45 -21.76 -46.81
CA CYS A 107 -21.96 -20.40 -46.91
C CYS A 107 -21.57 -19.49 -45.74
N GLU A 108 -20.83 -20.03 -44.77
CA GLU A 108 -20.32 -19.32 -43.58
C GLU A 108 -21.39 -18.76 -42.64
N GLU A 109 -22.67 -19.08 -42.86
CA GLU A 109 -23.76 -18.68 -41.99
C GLU A 109 -23.58 -19.24 -40.58
N ILE A 110 -23.75 -18.40 -39.56
CA ILE A 110 -23.61 -18.77 -38.16
C ILE A 110 -24.83 -19.57 -37.74
N ILE A 111 -24.63 -20.84 -37.40
CA ILE A 111 -25.66 -21.79 -36.95
C ILE A 111 -25.79 -21.72 -35.42
N VAL A 112 -24.65 -21.59 -34.73
CA VAL A 112 -24.57 -21.35 -33.29
C VAL A 112 -23.58 -20.22 -33.07
N ALA A 113 -24.07 -19.09 -32.57
CA ALA A 113 -23.24 -17.92 -32.30
C ALA A 113 -22.30 -18.20 -31.12
N GLN A 114 -21.06 -17.71 -31.22
CA GLN A 114 -20.15 -17.68 -30.07
C GLN A 114 -20.60 -16.57 -29.11
N GLU A 115 -20.53 -16.84 -27.82
CA GLU A 115 -20.78 -15.87 -26.76
C GLU A 115 -19.47 -15.48 -26.09
N THR A 116 -19.36 -14.21 -25.67
CA THR A 116 -18.18 -13.72 -24.94
C THR A 116 -18.18 -14.23 -23.51
N VAL A 117 -17.06 -14.84 -23.12
CA VAL A 117 -16.77 -15.22 -21.73
C VAL A 117 -15.91 -14.12 -21.12
N ALA A 118 -16.35 -13.51 -20.01
CA ALA A 118 -15.61 -12.44 -19.37
C ALA A 118 -14.18 -12.88 -18.97
N ALA A 119 -13.24 -11.92 -18.97
CA ALA A 119 -11.90 -12.16 -18.44
C ALA A 119 -11.98 -12.63 -16.98
N LEU A 120 -11.08 -13.53 -16.60
CA LEU A 120 -11.11 -14.18 -15.29
C LEU A 120 -10.66 -13.26 -14.15
N GLY A 121 -10.06 -12.11 -14.47
CA GLY A 121 -9.47 -11.18 -13.52
C GLY A 121 -8.27 -11.76 -12.78
N HIS A 122 -7.66 -10.98 -11.89
CA HIS A 122 -6.60 -11.48 -11.01
C HIS A 122 -7.12 -11.68 -9.58
N THR A 123 -6.75 -12.81 -8.99
CA THR A 123 -6.99 -13.15 -7.58
C THR A 123 -5.63 -13.38 -6.92
N THR A 124 -5.36 -12.74 -5.78
CA THR A 124 -4.06 -12.84 -5.10
C THR A 124 -4.20 -12.85 -3.59
N ASP A 125 -3.61 -13.85 -2.93
CA ASP A 125 -3.38 -13.83 -1.47
C ASP A 125 -1.95 -13.34 -1.13
N THR A 126 -1.05 -13.35 -2.10
CA THR A 126 0.40 -13.07 -1.92
C THR A 126 0.89 -11.89 -2.76
N GLY A 127 -0.03 -11.08 -3.29
CA GLY A 127 0.28 -10.04 -4.29
C GLY A 127 0.75 -10.59 -5.64
N THR A 128 0.67 -11.91 -5.84
CA THR A 128 0.93 -12.58 -7.12
C THR A 128 -0.32 -13.35 -7.55
N CYS A 129 -0.71 -13.21 -8.82
CA CYS A 129 -1.84 -13.93 -9.38
C CYS A 129 -1.56 -15.42 -9.45
N GLU A 130 -2.38 -16.22 -8.78
CA GLU A 130 -2.23 -17.68 -8.74
C GLU A 130 -2.39 -18.34 -10.13
N ARG A 131 -3.09 -17.66 -11.06
CA ARG A 131 -3.36 -18.16 -12.40
C ARG A 131 -2.25 -17.86 -13.40
N CYS A 132 -1.79 -16.61 -13.45
CA CYS A 132 -0.80 -16.17 -14.45
C CYS A 132 0.59 -15.88 -13.87
N GLY A 133 0.76 -15.94 -12.55
CA GLY A 133 2.03 -15.61 -11.89
C GLY A 133 2.38 -14.11 -11.93
N GLN A 134 1.49 -13.24 -12.41
CA GLN A 134 1.74 -11.80 -12.43
C GLN A 134 1.77 -11.26 -11.00
N SER A 135 2.88 -10.64 -10.61
CA SER A 135 2.95 -9.81 -9.41
C SER A 135 2.07 -8.58 -9.63
N LEU A 136 0.97 -8.47 -8.89
CA LEU A 136 0.11 -7.29 -8.87
C LEU A 136 0.61 -6.21 -7.92
N GLY A 137 1.66 -6.52 -7.17
CA GLY A 137 2.16 -5.61 -6.16
C GLY A 137 1.36 -5.69 -4.87
N ILE A 138 2.06 -5.59 -3.75
CA ILE A 138 1.44 -5.55 -2.43
C ILE A 138 1.29 -4.11 -1.98
N TRP A 139 2.11 -3.19 -2.51
CA TRP A 139 2.07 -1.79 -2.13
C TRP A 139 1.09 -1.02 -2.97
N GLN A 140 0.44 -0.05 -2.34
CA GLN A 140 -0.49 0.86 -2.95
C GLN A 140 -0.31 2.25 -2.36
N THR A 141 -0.33 3.25 -3.24
CA THR A 141 -0.49 4.64 -2.86
C THR A 141 -1.93 4.96 -2.46
N ALA A 142 -2.11 5.61 -1.31
CA ALA A 142 -3.36 6.20 -0.88
C ALA A 142 -3.13 7.65 -0.39
N TYR A 143 -4.22 8.41 -0.31
CA TYR A 143 -4.21 9.81 0.08
C TYR A 143 -4.96 10.00 1.38
N TYR A 144 -4.42 10.83 2.27
CA TYR A 144 -5.19 11.31 3.41
C TYR A 144 -6.38 12.12 2.92
N VAL A 145 -7.50 12.01 3.62
CA VAL A 145 -8.72 12.76 3.30
C VAL A 145 -8.96 13.87 4.31
N ASP A 146 -9.67 14.91 3.89
CA ASP A 146 -10.17 15.94 4.80
C ASP A 146 -11.47 15.50 5.52
N ASP A 147 -12.03 16.40 6.33
CA ASP A 147 -13.27 16.16 7.08
C ASP A 147 -14.50 15.89 6.18
N PHE A 148 -14.38 16.16 4.88
CA PHE A 148 -15.41 15.91 3.87
C PHE A 148 -15.08 14.69 2.99
N ASN A 149 -14.10 13.88 3.41
CA ASN A 149 -13.65 12.69 2.71
C ASN A 149 -13.09 12.98 1.30
N GLN A 150 -12.58 14.21 1.08
CA GLN A 150 -11.91 14.57 -0.16
C GLN A 150 -10.41 14.31 -0.05
N PRO A 151 -9.78 13.70 -1.08
CA PRO A 151 -8.35 13.42 -1.04
C PRO A 151 -7.56 14.72 -0.94
N THR A 152 -6.55 14.71 -0.09
CA THR A 152 -5.56 15.77 0.05
C THR A 152 -4.30 15.42 -0.75
N GLU A 153 -3.35 16.35 -0.82
CA GLU A 153 -2.04 16.12 -1.43
C GLU A 153 -1.11 15.26 -0.54
N ASP A 154 -1.46 15.08 0.74
CA ASP A 154 -0.69 14.23 1.63
C ASP A 154 -0.99 12.77 1.28
N TRP A 155 0.05 12.02 0.93
CA TRP A 155 -0.03 10.61 0.56
C TRP A 155 0.59 9.70 1.62
N TYR A 156 0.28 8.41 1.51
CA TYR A 156 0.98 7.33 2.18
C TYR A 156 1.00 6.10 1.28
N VAL A 157 2.10 5.35 1.31
CA VAL A 157 2.26 4.06 0.66
C VAL A 157 2.07 2.97 1.71
N VAL A 158 1.20 2.01 1.43
CA VAL A 158 0.82 0.95 2.37
C VAL A 158 0.64 -0.37 1.64
N ASN A 159 0.81 -1.47 2.36
CA ASN A 159 0.44 -2.79 1.85
C ASN A 159 -1.10 -2.96 1.76
N ASN A 160 -1.61 -3.40 0.61
CA ASN A 160 -3.03 -3.71 0.39
C ASN A 160 -3.44 -5.08 0.97
N THR A 161 -2.45 -5.93 1.27
CA THR A 161 -2.58 -7.27 1.82
C THR A 161 -1.68 -7.37 3.04
N GLN A 162 -2.21 -7.81 4.18
CA GLN A 162 -1.43 -7.87 5.42
C GLN A 162 -0.26 -8.84 5.29
N PHE A 163 0.91 -8.43 5.76
CA PHE A 163 2.06 -9.31 5.85
C PHE A 163 1.82 -10.36 6.94
N ILE A 164 2.25 -11.60 6.69
CA ILE A 164 2.09 -12.72 7.61
C ILE A 164 3.44 -13.04 8.23
N GLY A 165 3.53 -12.96 9.56
CA GLY A 165 4.72 -13.25 10.34
C GLY A 165 4.44 -14.16 11.52
N THR A 166 5.35 -14.14 12.48
CA THR A 166 5.16 -14.79 13.78
C THR A 166 5.42 -13.84 14.93
N PHE A 167 4.80 -14.09 16.08
CA PHE A 167 5.10 -13.41 17.33
C PHE A 167 5.27 -14.41 18.48
N SER A 168 6.06 -14.01 19.47
CA SER A 168 6.26 -14.73 20.72
C SER A 168 6.09 -13.78 21.89
N ASN A 169 5.52 -14.27 22.98
CA ASN A 169 5.39 -13.55 24.25
C ASN A 169 5.43 -14.55 25.42
N SER A 170 4.98 -14.14 26.61
CA SER A 170 4.98 -15.01 27.79
C SER A 170 4.00 -16.19 27.73
N ALA A 171 3.02 -16.15 26.82
CA ALA A 171 1.96 -17.14 26.70
C ALA A 171 2.11 -18.07 25.48
N VAL A 172 2.64 -17.55 24.37
CA VAL A 172 2.76 -18.29 23.11
C VAL A 172 4.14 -18.11 22.48
N THR A 173 4.54 -19.11 21.69
CA THR A 173 5.78 -19.10 20.91
C THR A 173 5.43 -19.29 19.44
N ASP A 174 5.99 -18.42 18.60
CA ASP A 174 5.83 -18.41 17.14
C ASP A 174 4.38 -18.51 16.66
N ALA A 175 3.46 -17.84 17.37
CA ALA A 175 2.06 -17.74 16.98
C ALA A 175 1.90 -16.81 15.78
N ALA A 176 0.81 -16.98 15.02
CA ALA A 176 0.56 -16.21 13.81
C ALA A 176 0.39 -14.71 14.09
N LEU A 177 1.12 -13.90 13.34
CA LEU A 177 1.08 -12.43 13.37
C LEU A 177 0.61 -11.94 12.00
N THR A 178 -0.23 -10.90 11.98
CA THR A 178 -0.39 -10.08 10.78
C THR A 178 0.15 -8.68 11.01
N ALA A 179 0.54 -8.00 9.95
CA ALA A 179 1.10 -6.67 10.05
C ALA A 179 0.83 -5.81 8.81
N ASP A 180 0.79 -4.50 9.04
CA ASP A 180 0.78 -3.49 7.98
C ASP A 180 2.00 -2.57 8.14
N VAL A 181 2.57 -2.14 7.03
CA VAL A 181 3.67 -1.18 6.99
C VAL A 181 3.20 0.02 6.19
N VAL A 182 3.33 1.21 6.78
CA VAL A 182 2.90 2.47 6.19
C VAL A 182 4.08 3.42 6.11
N ILE A 183 4.30 3.99 4.93
CA ILE A 183 5.28 5.05 4.69
C ILE A 183 4.48 6.29 4.32
N ASP A 184 4.55 7.35 5.12
CA ASP A 184 3.82 8.58 4.82
C ASP A 184 4.66 9.63 4.06
N CYS A 185 4.01 10.69 3.59
CA CYS A 185 4.63 11.79 2.86
C CYS A 185 5.69 12.60 3.64
N GLU A 186 5.77 12.44 4.97
CA GLU A 186 6.86 13.00 5.79
C GLU A 186 8.03 12.02 5.96
N LYS A 187 7.94 10.86 5.29
CA LYS A 187 8.84 9.70 5.37
C LYS A 187 8.80 8.96 6.70
N ASP A 188 7.72 9.08 7.46
CA ASP A 188 7.57 8.26 8.66
C ASP A 188 7.20 6.83 8.27
N ILE A 189 7.99 5.87 8.77
CA ILE A 189 7.73 4.44 8.58
C ILE A 189 7.09 3.89 9.85
N ALA A 190 5.82 3.50 9.75
CA ALA A 190 5.05 2.93 10.83
C ALA A 190 4.73 1.45 10.57
N ILE A 191 4.92 0.60 11.57
CA ILE A 191 4.61 -0.82 11.54
C ILE A 191 3.46 -1.08 12.51
N PHE A 192 2.36 -1.60 11.98
CA PHE A 192 1.23 -2.10 12.73
C PHE A 192 1.40 -3.60 12.91
N LEU A 193 1.21 -4.07 14.14
CA LEU A 193 1.34 -5.49 14.47
C LEU A 193 0.02 -5.96 15.09
N TYR A 194 -0.50 -7.09 14.64
CA TYR A 194 -1.74 -7.67 15.14
C TYR A 194 -1.51 -9.09 15.66
N GLU A 195 -1.59 -9.25 16.97
CA GLU A 195 -1.56 -10.55 17.64
C GLU A 195 -2.95 -11.18 17.62
N TYR A 196 -3.01 -12.51 17.77
CA TYR A 196 -4.25 -13.27 17.91
C TYR A 196 -5.30 -12.93 16.82
N GLY A 197 -4.82 -12.72 15.59
CA GLY A 197 -5.61 -12.44 14.39
C GLY A 197 -5.89 -10.96 14.12
N ARG A 198 -6.46 -10.21 15.07
CA ARG A 198 -6.82 -8.79 14.85
C ARG A 198 -6.57 -7.88 16.06
N SER A 199 -5.89 -8.36 17.11
CA SER A 199 -5.62 -7.55 18.29
C SER A 199 -4.36 -6.72 18.05
N PRO A 200 -4.47 -5.39 17.84
CA PRO A 200 -3.29 -4.57 17.62
C PRO A 200 -2.40 -4.54 18.86
N VAL A 201 -1.09 -4.57 18.65
CA VAL A 201 -0.09 -4.27 19.67
C VAL A 201 -0.22 -2.79 20.02
N LYS A 202 -0.42 -2.49 21.31
CA LYS A 202 -0.62 -1.13 21.78
C LYS A 202 0.26 -0.82 22.97
N ASN A 203 0.68 0.43 23.05
CA ASN A 203 1.13 1.02 24.29
C ASN A 203 -0.07 1.65 25.00
N ALA A 204 -0.60 0.95 26.00
CA ALA A 204 -1.73 1.41 26.79
C ALA A 204 -1.36 2.53 27.79
N SER A 205 -0.08 2.86 27.93
CA SER A 205 0.36 3.93 28.80
C SER A 205 0.08 5.29 28.19
N GLU A 206 -0.42 6.20 29.03
CA GLU A 206 -0.52 7.62 28.70
C GLU A 206 0.77 8.38 29.06
N SER A 207 1.77 7.70 29.63
CA SER A 207 2.88 8.34 30.34
C SER A 207 4.29 7.90 29.97
N TYR A 208 4.43 6.82 29.22
CA TYR A 208 5.72 6.36 28.73
C TYR A 208 5.58 5.79 27.32
N VAL A 209 6.70 5.72 26.62
CA VAL A 209 6.80 5.07 25.30
C VAL A 209 7.32 3.65 25.51
N ASP A 210 6.95 2.73 24.62
CA ASP A 210 7.62 1.43 24.52
C ASP A 210 8.70 1.55 23.43
N GLU A 211 9.94 1.21 23.77
CA GLU A 211 11.06 1.18 22.81
C GLU A 211 11.26 -0.22 22.26
N TYR A 212 11.71 -0.30 21.01
CA TYR A 212 11.93 -1.55 20.30
C TYR A 212 13.32 -1.61 19.71
N SER A 213 14.00 -2.74 19.92
CA SER A 213 15.18 -3.11 19.15
C SER A 213 14.74 -3.84 17.89
N ILE A 214 15.16 -3.36 16.72
CA ILE A 214 14.75 -3.90 15.43
C ILE A 214 16.01 -4.34 14.69
N THR A 215 15.99 -5.56 14.17
CA THR A 215 16.98 -6.03 13.20
C THR A 215 16.29 -6.22 11.87
N MET A 216 16.70 -5.44 10.88
CA MET A 216 16.30 -5.63 9.49
C MET A 216 17.32 -6.52 8.80
N ARG A 217 16.88 -7.57 8.12
CA ARG A 217 17.73 -8.42 7.29
C ARG A 217 17.32 -8.30 5.83
N THR A 218 18.26 -7.90 5.00
CA THR A 218 18.12 -7.82 3.54
C THR A 218 18.28 -9.20 2.90
N GLU A 219 17.85 -9.33 1.64
CA GLU A 219 17.86 -10.61 0.91
C GLU A 219 19.26 -11.22 0.76
N ASP A 220 20.31 -10.40 0.72
CA ASP A 220 21.72 -10.83 0.71
C ASP A 220 22.21 -11.37 2.08
N GLY A 221 21.36 -11.33 3.10
CA GLY A 221 21.62 -11.82 4.45
C GLY A 221 22.33 -10.81 5.36
N ALA A 222 22.55 -9.56 4.93
CA ALA A 222 23.11 -8.53 5.78
C ALA A 222 22.10 -8.10 6.87
N ASP A 223 22.61 -7.92 8.10
CA ASP A 223 21.83 -7.47 9.25
C ASP A 223 22.08 -6.00 9.56
N HIS A 224 20.99 -5.25 9.74
CA HIS A 224 20.96 -3.83 10.01
C HIS A 224 20.21 -3.59 11.32
N ASN A 225 20.91 -3.08 12.34
CA ASN A 225 20.34 -2.85 13.66
C ASN A 225 19.81 -1.42 13.78
N MET A 226 18.55 -1.31 14.16
CA MET A 226 17.84 -0.06 14.31
C MET A 226 16.97 -0.05 15.56
N THR A 227 16.37 1.10 15.84
CA THR A 227 15.44 1.29 16.94
C THR A 227 14.12 1.82 16.43
N GLY A 228 13.06 1.52 17.17
CA GLY A 228 11.74 2.07 16.91
C GLY A 228 10.99 2.36 18.20
N THR A 229 9.98 3.21 18.08
CA THR A 229 9.25 3.77 19.21
C THR A 229 7.74 3.59 19.02
N LEU A 230 7.08 2.97 20.01
CA LEU A 230 5.62 2.92 20.14
C LEU A 230 5.20 3.95 21.20
N TYR A 231 4.76 5.11 20.71
CA TYR A 231 4.40 6.24 21.56
C TYR A 231 3.21 5.95 22.49
N CYS A 232 3.09 6.74 23.55
CA CYS A 232 1.99 6.71 24.51
C CYS A 232 0.62 6.70 23.81
N GLY A 233 -0.26 5.78 24.23
CA GLY A 233 -1.59 5.56 23.62
C GLY A 233 -1.57 5.08 22.17
N GLY A 234 -0.39 4.76 21.63
CA GLY A 234 -0.19 4.37 20.24
C GLY A 234 -0.45 2.89 19.96
N ASP A 235 -0.65 2.58 18.68
CA ASP A 235 -0.95 1.25 18.14
C ASP A 235 0.00 0.82 17.01
N ARG A 236 1.09 1.57 16.82
CA ARG A 236 2.07 1.33 15.75
C ARG A 236 3.47 1.78 16.16
N ILE A 237 4.45 0.98 15.77
CA ILE A 237 5.87 1.23 16.05
C ILE A 237 6.39 2.13 14.92
N TYR A 238 7.01 3.25 15.27
CA TYR A 238 7.69 4.11 14.32
C TYR A 238 9.17 3.75 14.27
N ILE A 239 9.73 3.54 13.08
CA ILE A 239 11.18 3.44 12.93
C ILE A 239 11.79 4.82 13.20
N ASP A 240 12.85 4.88 14.02
CA ASP A 240 13.44 6.16 14.38
C ASP A 240 14.07 6.87 13.17
N ASP A 241 13.90 8.20 13.10
CA ASP A 241 14.17 9.02 11.91
C ASP A 241 15.53 8.75 11.22
N LYS A 242 16.58 8.47 11.99
CA LYS A 242 17.95 8.23 11.49
C LYS A 242 18.11 6.95 10.65
N TYR A 243 17.12 6.05 10.65
CA TYR A 243 17.15 4.79 9.91
C TYR A 243 16.21 4.78 8.70
N ILE A 244 15.41 5.84 8.49
CA ILE A 244 14.40 5.89 7.44
C ILE A 244 15.01 5.61 6.06
N ASP A 245 16.07 6.32 5.68
CA ASP A 245 16.67 6.18 4.34
C ASP A 245 17.22 4.77 4.09
N GLU A 246 17.77 4.13 5.12
CA GLU A 246 18.28 2.75 5.06
C GLU A 246 17.15 1.75 4.83
N VAL A 247 16.03 1.91 5.52
CA VAL A 247 14.84 1.05 5.34
C VAL A 247 14.20 1.27 3.98
N LEU A 248 14.04 2.53 3.54
CA LEU A 248 13.50 2.83 2.21
C LEU A 248 14.36 2.21 1.10
N THR A 249 15.68 2.31 1.22
CA THR A 249 16.61 1.68 0.27
C THR A 249 16.41 0.18 0.20
N ALA A 250 16.25 -0.48 1.36
CA ALA A 250 16.00 -1.93 1.41
C ALA A 250 14.65 -2.31 0.78
N LEU A 251 13.59 -1.53 1.03
CA LEU A 251 12.27 -1.78 0.47
C LEU A 251 12.19 -1.52 -1.04
N GLN A 252 13.07 -0.69 -1.60
CA GLN A 252 13.18 -0.49 -3.05
C GLN A 252 13.95 -1.62 -3.76
N GLY A 253 14.52 -2.57 -3.01
CA GLY A 253 15.17 -3.75 -3.56
C GLY A 253 14.18 -4.85 -4.02
N GLU A 254 14.72 -5.94 -4.54
CA GLU A 254 13.93 -7.11 -4.96
C GLU A 254 13.75 -8.14 -3.82
N GLY A 255 12.66 -8.91 -3.89
CA GLY A 255 12.41 -10.03 -2.97
C GLY A 255 11.68 -9.60 -1.70
N LYS A 256 12.34 -9.77 -0.55
CA LYS A 256 11.77 -9.45 0.75
C LYS A 256 12.82 -8.93 1.72
N VAL A 257 12.35 -8.20 2.71
CA VAL A 257 13.12 -7.74 3.86
C VAL A 257 12.51 -8.36 5.11
N LEU A 258 13.33 -8.93 6.00
CA LEU A 258 12.86 -9.48 7.26
C LEU A 258 13.06 -8.47 8.37
N PHE A 259 12.03 -8.23 9.18
CA PHE A 259 12.15 -7.45 10.41
C PHE A 259 11.99 -8.37 11.62
N ARG A 260 13.02 -8.39 12.47
CA ARG A 260 12.93 -8.94 13.82
C ARG A 260 12.79 -7.78 14.80
N ILE A 261 11.62 -7.66 15.41
CA ILE A 261 11.26 -6.56 16.30
C ILE A 261 11.15 -7.12 17.72
N VAL A 262 11.82 -6.52 18.70
CA VAL A 262 11.82 -6.99 20.10
C VAL A 262 11.57 -5.80 21.00
N ASN A 263 10.61 -5.93 21.93
CA ASN A 263 10.39 -4.92 22.94
C ASN A 263 11.64 -4.81 23.83
N ALA A 264 12.20 -3.60 23.95
CA ALA A 264 13.48 -3.37 24.62
C ALA A 264 13.41 -3.62 26.13
N GLU A 265 12.25 -3.41 26.75
CA GLU A 265 12.04 -3.66 28.17
C GLU A 265 11.47 -5.07 28.43
N ARG A 266 10.55 -5.52 27.58
CA ARG A 266 9.88 -6.83 27.67
C ARG A 266 10.44 -7.77 26.62
N THR A 267 11.68 -8.20 26.81
CA THR A 267 12.43 -8.97 25.78
C THR A 267 11.82 -10.32 25.39
N VAL A 268 10.83 -10.81 26.13
CA VAL A 268 10.02 -11.98 25.76
C VAL A 268 9.03 -11.68 24.63
N GLU A 269 8.66 -10.41 24.43
CA GLU A 269 7.79 -9.94 23.34
C GLU A 269 8.64 -9.71 22.09
N SER A 270 8.43 -10.55 21.08
CA SER A 270 9.17 -10.45 19.82
C SER A 270 8.30 -10.80 18.63
N TYR A 271 8.64 -10.22 17.49
CA TYR A 271 7.92 -10.32 16.23
C TYR A 271 8.91 -10.58 15.11
N LEU A 272 8.58 -11.52 14.23
CA LEU A 272 9.31 -11.79 13.00
C LEU A 272 8.38 -11.53 11.82
N LEU A 273 8.71 -10.53 11.02
CA LEU A 273 7.86 -10.00 9.98
C LEU A 273 8.60 -10.03 8.62
N PRO A 274 8.19 -10.89 7.67
CA PRO A 274 8.64 -10.80 6.30
C PRO A 274 7.84 -9.73 5.55
N VAL A 275 8.54 -8.73 5.02
CA VAL A 275 7.99 -7.65 4.19
C VAL A 275 8.40 -7.89 2.75
N ILE A 276 7.43 -8.20 1.89
CA ILE A 276 7.66 -8.37 0.46
C ILE A 276 7.81 -6.99 -0.20
N THR A 277 8.81 -6.82 -1.06
CA THR A 277 9.16 -5.52 -1.66
C THR A 277 8.59 -5.29 -3.05
N SER A 278 7.91 -6.29 -3.64
CA SER A 278 7.35 -6.21 -5.00
C SER A 278 6.58 -4.91 -5.19
N ASN A 279 6.75 -4.23 -6.34
CA ASN A 279 6.15 -2.94 -6.71
C ASN A 279 6.37 -1.72 -5.78
N PHE A 280 7.04 -1.85 -4.63
CA PHE A 280 7.25 -0.73 -3.72
C PHE A 280 8.04 0.40 -4.37
N ALA A 281 9.11 0.07 -5.11
CA ALA A 281 9.96 1.06 -5.75
C ALA A 281 9.18 1.95 -6.73
N ASP A 282 8.32 1.34 -7.55
CA ASP A 282 7.50 2.05 -8.53
C ASP A 282 6.45 2.94 -7.85
N GLU A 283 5.73 2.39 -6.86
CA GLU A 283 4.73 3.14 -6.08
C GLU A 283 5.35 4.33 -5.35
N TYR A 284 6.49 4.12 -4.69
CA TYR A 284 7.17 5.15 -3.92
C TYR A 284 7.78 6.23 -4.81
N ALA A 285 8.35 5.87 -5.96
CA ALA A 285 8.85 6.83 -6.94
C ALA A 285 7.70 7.71 -7.49
N ALA A 286 6.55 7.12 -7.82
CA ALA A 286 5.40 7.84 -8.37
C ALA A 286 4.89 8.98 -7.46
N VAL A 287 5.08 8.87 -6.15
CA VAL A 287 4.62 9.87 -5.17
C VAL A 287 5.72 10.80 -4.66
N THR A 288 6.99 10.47 -4.88
CA THR A 288 8.13 11.28 -4.41
C THR A 288 8.83 12.08 -5.48
N GLU A 289 8.73 11.68 -6.75
CA GLU A 289 9.42 12.33 -7.88
C GLU A 289 8.54 13.31 -8.67
N ASN A 290 7.30 13.55 -8.22
CA ASN A 290 6.35 14.52 -8.80
C ASN A 290 6.39 15.90 -8.12
#